data_AF-A0A0S8CI14-F1
#
_entry.id   AF-A0A0S8CI14-F1
#
_cell.length_a   1.000
_cell.length_b   1.000
_cell.length_c   1.000
_cell.angle_alpha   90.00
_cell.angle_beta   90.00
_cell.angle_gamma   90.00
#
_symmetry.space_group_name_H-M   'P 1'
#
loop_
_entity.id
_entity.type
_entity.pdbx_description
1 polymer ?
#
loop_
_entity_poly.entity_id
_entity_poly.type
_entity_poly.pdbx_seq_one_letter_code
_entity_poly.pdbx_strand_id
1 'polypeptide(L)' 'MNKTSAFRIRIDPNLHHQFLEICKNQDRPASQVIRDFMRQYVQLHGGGLQLELFNITEGFKVVTNVAQKMDVWKS' A
#
# COMPACT_ATOMS: atom_id res chain seq x y z
N MET A 1 -26.49 3.04 -0.18
CA MET A 1 -26.27 2.79 1.26
C MET A 1 -24.76 2.71 1.52
N ASN A 2 -24.09 3.83 1.71
CA ASN A 2 -22.64 3.92 1.95
C ASN A 2 -22.34 3.57 3.42
N LYS A 3 -22.14 2.29 3.72
CA LYS A 3 -21.67 1.84 5.03
C LYS A 3 -20.22 2.30 5.22
N THR A 4 -20.03 3.39 5.95
CA THR A 4 -18.72 3.74 6.51
C THR A 4 -18.45 2.79 7.68
N SER A 5 -17.58 1.80 7.50
CA SER A 5 -17.10 0.96 8.59
C SER A 5 -15.87 1.59 9.24
N ALA A 6 -15.81 1.59 10.58
CA ALA A 6 -14.64 2.04 11.32
C ALA A 6 -13.62 0.90 11.38
N PHE A 7 -12.39 1.16 10.94
CA PHE A 7 -11.26 0.23 11.04
C PHE A 7 -10.46 0.56 12.30
N ARG A 8 -10.47 -0.35 13.30
CA ARG A 8 -9.70 -0.22 14.54
C ARG A 8 -8.59 -1.27 14.56
N ILE A 9 -7.35 -0.81 14.66
CA ILE A 9 -6.17 -1.66 14.81
C ILE A 9 -5.32 -1.14 15.96
N ARG A 10 -4.66 -2.07 16.67
CA ARG A 10 -3.58 -1.73 17.59
C ARG A 10 -2.27 -1.79 16.80
N ILE A 11 -1.45 -0.77 16.95
CA ILE A 11 -0.13 -0.68 16.32
C ILE A 11 0.88 -0.26 17.37
N ASP A 12 2.15 -0.49 17.06
CA ASP A 12 3.24 -0.01 17.89
C ASP A 12 3.17 1.52 18.05
N PRO A 13 3.29 2.06 19.28
CA PRO A 13 3.14 3.50 19.52
C PRO A 13 4.24 4.34 18.87
N ASN A 14 5.46 3.80 18.74
CA ASN A 14 6.56 4.50 18.08
C ASN A 14 6.33 4.55 16.55
N LEU A 15 5.86 3.43 15.96
CA LEU A 15 5.46 3.41 14.55
C LEU A 15 4.32 4.40 14.26
N HIS A 16 3.31 4.46 15.15
CA HIS A 16 2.21 5.41 15.03
C HIS A 16 2.71 6.86 15.05
N HIS A 17 3.62 7.18 15.97
CA HIS A 17 4.19 8.52 16.09
C HIS A 17 4.93 8.94 14.82
N GLN A 18 5.85 8.09 14.34
CA GLN A 18 6.60 8.34 13.10
C GLN A 18 5.67 8.51 11.89
N PHE A 19 4.64 7.67 11.79
CA PHE A 19 3.66 7.79 10.71
C PHE A 19 2.92 9.13 10.74
N LEU A 20 2.50 9.59 11.93
CA LEU A 20 1.85 10.88 12.09
C LEU A 20 2.77 12.06 11.78
N GLU A 21 4.03 12.01 12.19
CA GLU A 21 5.02 13.04 11.86
C GLU A 21 5.22 13.17 10.35
N ILE A 22 5.36 12.05 9.65
CA ILE A 22 5.49 12.03 8.18
C ILE A 22 4.23 12.60 7.53
N CYS A 23 3.03 12.18 7.98
CA CYS A 23 1.76 12.70 7.48
C CYS A 23 1.65 14.22 7.66
N LYS A 24 2.05 14.72 8.84
CA LYS A 24 2.07 16.16 9.15
C LYS A 24 3.04 16.92 8.25
N ASN A 25 4.24 16.39 8.03
CA ASN A 25 5.24 17.01 7.17
C ASN A 25 4.80 17.06 5.70
N GLN A 26 3.97 16.11 5.27
CA GLN A 26 3.38 16.06 3.92
C GLN A 26 2.08 16.86 3.80
N ASP A 27 1.60 17.48 4.87
CA ASP A 27 0.29 18.15 4.95
C ASP A 27 -0.88 17.25 4.50
N ARG A 28 -0.81 15.96 4.84
CA ARG A 28 -1.82 14.96 4.48
C ARG A 28 -2.42 14.32 5.73
N PRO A 29 -3.75 14.19 5.83
CA PRO A 29 -4.37 13.52 6.96
C PRO A 29 -4.05 12.01 6.92
N ALA A 30 -3.64 11.47 8.06
CA ALA A 30 -3.28 10.05 8.22
C ALA A 30 -4.34 9.08 7.67
N SER A 31 -5.62 9.38 7.88
CA SER A 31 -6.72 8.55 7.37
C SER A 31 -6.80 8.52 5.84
N GLN A 32 -6.37 9.60 5.15
CA GLN A 32 -6.30 9.63 3.69
C GLN A 32 -5.14 8.76 3.20
N VAL A 33 -3.96 8.88 3.83
CA VAL A 33 -2.78 8.08 3.50
C VAL A 33 -3.06 6.58 3.65
N ILE A 34 -3.70 6.17 4.77
CA ILE A 34 -4.08 4.77 4.98
C ILE A 34 -5.09 4.28 3.94
N ARG A 35 -6.08 5.11 3.59
CA ARG A 35 -7.07 4.74 2.56
C ARG A 35 -6.41 4.57 1.20
N ASP A 36 -5.50 5.45 0.82
CA ASP A 36 -4.77 5.37 -0.45
C ASP A 36 -3.85 4.14 -0.47
N PHE A 37 -3.16 3.86 0.63
CA PHE A 37 -2.37 2.66 0.80
C PHE A 37 -3.21 1.38 0.65
N MET A 38 -4.37 1.32 1.32
CA MET A 38 -5.29 0.18 1.20
C MET A 38 -5.79 0.00 -0.23
N ARG A 39 -6.13 1.11 -0.93
CA ARG A 39 -6.54 1.06 -2.34
C ARG A 39 -5.44 0.48 -3.22
N GLN A 40 -4.21 0.97 -3.08
CA GLN A 40 -3.06 0.45 -3.83
C GLN A 40 -2.82 -1.02 -3.51
N TYR A 41 -2.83 -1.41 -2.23
CA TYR A 41 -2.63 -2.79 -1.80
C TYR A 41 -3.67 -3.74 -2.40
N VAL A 42 -4.96 -3.36 -2.38
CA VAL A 42 -6.04 -4.15 -2.99
C VAL A 42 -5.90 -4.18 -4.51
N GLN A 43 -5.50 -3.09 -5.16
CA GLN A 43 -5.23 -3.10 -6.60
C GLN A 43 -4.12 -4.10 -6.93
N LEU A 44 -2.99 -4.02 -6.22
CA LEU A 44 -1.80 -4.86 -6.41
C LEU A 44 -2.07 -6.35 -6.19
N HIS A 45 -2.87 -6.72 -5.18
CA HIS A 45 -3.02 -8.11 -4.73
C HIS A 45 -4.42 -8.71 -4.94
N GLY A 46 -5.42 -7.89 -5.25
CA GLY A 46 -6.83 -8.29 -5.29
C GLY A 46 -7.30 -8.97 -6.57
N GLY A 47 -6.41 -9.21 -7.54
CA GLY A 47 -6.61 -10.14 -8.65
C GLY A 47 -7.99 -10.06 -9.32
N GLY A 48 -8.27 -8.98 -10.04
CA GLY A 48 -9.56 -8.85 -10.74
C GLY A 48 -9.64 -7.64 -11.65
N LEU A 49 -8.97 -7.72 -12.79
CA LEU A 49 -9.12 -6.89 -13.99
C LEU A 49 -8.75 -5.39 -13.88
N GLN A 50 -7.74 -5.04 -14.69
CA GLN A 50 -7.43 -3.70 -15.19
C GLN A 50 -6.36 -2.85 -14.48
N LEU A 51 -5.35 -3.46 -13.86
CA LEU A 51 -4.12 -2.73 -13.49
C LEU A 51 -3.31 -2.28 -14.72
N GLU A 52 -3.43 -2.97 -15.85
CA GLU A 52 -2.66 -2.62 -17.06
C GLU A 52 -3.21 -1.43 -17.87
N LEU A 53 -4.45 -0.96 -17.65
CA LEU A 53 -4.93 0.26 -18.34
C LEU A 53 -4.62 1.57 -17.59
N PHE A 54 -4.35 1.52 -16.29
CA PHE A 54 -4.02 2.71 -15.50
C PHE A 54 -2.54 2.71 -15.17
N ASN A 55 -1.72 2.75 -16.22
CA ASN A 55 -0.31 3.11 -16.11
C ASN A 55 -0.24 4.58 -15.66
N ILE A 56 -0.36 4.82 -14.35
CA ILE A 56 -0.01 6.10 -13.74
C ILE A 56 1.53 6.10 -13.73
N THR A 57 2.08 6.55 -14.85
CA THR A 57 3.46 7.01 -14.96
C THR A 57 3.66 8.11 -13.93
N GLU A 58 4.12 7.74 -12.74
CA GLU A 58 5.27 8.32 -12.04
C GLU A 58 5.31 7.85 -10.57
N GLY A 59 6.35 7.11 -10.21
CA GLY A 59 7.01 7.32 -8.92
C GLY A 59 6.84 6.31 -7.78
N PHE A 60 6.17 5.17 -7.93
CA PHE A 60 6.15 4.17 -6.84
C PHE A 60 7.15 3.04 -7.08
N LYS A 61 8.42 3.26 -6.68
CA LYS A 61 9.40 2.16 -6.56
C LYS A 61 9.04 1.33 -5.33
N VAL A 62 8.20 0.31 -5.52
CA VAL A 62 8.05 -0.77 -4.55
C VAL A 62 9.37 -1.55 -4.54
N VAL A 63 10.23 -1.25 -3.58
CA VAL A 63 11.38 -2.12 -3.27
C VAL A 63 10.84 -3.31 -2.50
N THR A 64 10.32 -4.31 -3.22
CA THR A 64 10.19 -5.67 -2.67
C THR A 64 11.36 -6.47 -3.20
N ASN A 65 12.49 -6.40 -2.51
CA ASN A 65 13.45 -7.49 -2.55
C ASN A 65 13.08 -8.47 -1.42
N VAL A 66 12.25 -9.44 -1.75
CA VAL A 66 12.12 -10.69 -1.00
C VAL A 66 11.93 -11.81 -2.03
N ALA A 67 13.08 -12.40 -2.38
CA ALA A 67 13.31 -13.77 -2.82
C ALA A 67 12.19 -14.54 -3.56
N GLN A 68 12.51 -14.99 -4.79
CA GLN A 68 12.32 -16.42 -5.06
C GLN A 68 13.37 -16.98 -6.03
N LYS A 69 14.17 -17.88 -5.45
CA LYS A 69 15.04 -18.86 -6.07
C LYS A 69 14.17 -19.91 -6.79
N MET A 70 14.79 -20.58 -7.78
CA MET A 70 14.43 -21.86 -8.42
C MET A 70 13.70 -21.74 -9.76
N ASP A 71 14.47 -21.91 -10.85
CA ASP A 71 14.18 -22.83 -11.97
C ASP A 71 15.43 -22.90 -12.88
N VAL A 72 16.47 -23.62 -12.44
CA VAL A 72 17.49 -24.17 -13.35
C VAL A 72 17.32 -25.68 -13.36
N TRP A 73 16.30 -26.12 -14.10
CA TRP A 73 16.24 -27.43 -14.74
C TRP A 73 15.59 -27.22 -16.10
N LYS A 74 16.40 -26.84 -17.10
CA LYS A 74 16.16 -27.20 -18.50
C LYS A 74 17.44 -27.03 -19.32
N SER A 75 17.83 -28.16 -19.90
CA SER A 75 18.83 -28.42 -20.95
C SER A 75 20.30 -28.44 -20.55
#